data_AF-A0ABD2VVQ2-F1
#
_entry.id   AF-A0ABD2VVQ2-F1
#
_cell.length_a   1.000
_cell.length_b   1.000
_cell.length_c   1.000
_cell.angle_alpha   90.00
_cell.angle_beta   90.00
_cell.angle_gamma   90.00
#
_symmetry.space_group_name_H-M   'P 1'
#
loop_
_entity.id
_entity.type
_entity.pdbx_description
1 polymer ?
#
loop_
_entity_poly.entity_id
_entity_poly.type
_entity_poly.pdbx_seq_one_letter_code
_entity_poly.pdbx_strand_id
1 'polypeptide(L)'
;MAFIYSISRGEWLEKSGNETLSTLNDSQLHEKRVCSEHFPPADMTKVCGKKELRKKAVPFLFNFNLINNINVQDPQLPIEAPQNVLDNVNALDPVIPNTSCLSVSSVNADLSEAPALLQIHDSSSSTHTRIHPTRKVKRHPPAIEKLINKNSKLVNDIKVLNRKINRREKRVIKLTKDDIISGASQYLVEESLNFFKMQLNHDKQRKSEEDEKQFALGLYYKSPKAYKYFLEFFKLPCLTLIHEWVNNISLRPGTNRVFIEQLKVKLESKSIHERQSVLMWDEIMIKPGLEFSSKYNILEGYHDLSDEFGGRKDKIANYILVFMLGGLTYDWKQPFFYLPSAGNVSANDLELIIPRVIELAFEAGFIVRYMTCDQSSCNTSAVNKLGISHNKPFYKFKDNDIAFGFDVPHIFKCIRNSLILHDFKVNDLVVSWGPIKKLYELEKGKICKAAHKLSDKHINPGPFDKMKVSLAVQVFSHSVSTGSVKFIFQVHL
;
A
#
# COMPACT_ATOMS: atom_id res chain seq x y z
N MET A 1 2.83 7.76 24.47
CA MET A 1 1.64 7.82 25.35
C MET A 1 1.20 6.40 25.63
N ALA A 2 1.01 6.03 26.90
CA ALA A 2 0.69 4.66 27.32
C ALA A 2 -0.76 4.54 27.82
N PHE A 3 -1.33 3.34 27.69
CA PHE A 3 -2.65 2.97 28.21
C PHE A 3 -2.54 2.52 29.67
N ILE A 4 -3.60 2.73 30.43
CA ILE A 4 -3.74 2.19 31.79
C ILE A 4 -4.07 0.70 31.66
N TYR A 5 -3.15 -0.17 32.11
CA TYR A 5 -3.36 -1.61 32.09
C TYR A 5 -4.16 -2.08 33.31
N SER A 6 -5.05 -3.06 33.12
CA SER A 6 -5.91 -3.60 34.19
C SER A 6 -5.12 -4.23 35.35
N ILE A 7 -3.93 -4.77 35.07
CA ILE A 7 -3.09 -5.50 36.03
C ILE A 7 -2.46 -4.57 37.09
N SER A 8 -2.24 -3.29 36.76
CA SER A 8 -1.61 -2.29 37.64
C SER A 8 -2.51 -1.08 37.91
N ARG A 9 -3.83 -1.22 37.70
CA ARG A 9 -4.84 -0.16 37.79
C ARG A 9 -4.80 0.63 39.11
N GLY A 10 -4.75 -0.07 40.26
CA GLY A 10 -4.79 0.56 41.58
C GLY A 10 -3.59 1.49 41.81
N GLU A 11 -2.39 1.01 41.50
CA GLU A 11 -1.14 1.76 41.68
C GLU A 11 -1.02 2.94 40.69
N TRP A 12 -1.60 2.83 39.49
CA TRP A 12 -1.67 3.94 38.55
C TRP A 12 -2.57 5.07 39.04
N LEU A 13 -3.73 4.74 39.62
CA LEU A 13 -4.66 5.73 40.17
C LEU A 13 -4.08 6.41 41.40
N GLU A 14 -3.51 5.63 42.32
CA GLU A 14 -2.84 6.15 43.52
C GLU A 14 -1.70 7.11 43.14
N LYS A 15 -0.80 6.69 42.25
CA LYS A 15 0.35 7.53 41.89
C LYS A 15 -0.01 8.73 41.02
N SER A 16 -1.11 8.68 40.28
CA SER A 16 -1.61 9.81 39.51
C SER A 16 -1.97 11.02 40.36
N GLY A 17 -2.21 10.84 41.68
CA GLY A 17 -2.55 11.91 42.61
C GLY A 17 -3.88 12.62 42.30
N ASN A 18 -4.70 12.08 41.39
CA ASN A 18 -5.96 12.68 40.97
C ASN A 18 -7.15 11.83 41.42
N GLU A 19 -7.79 12.25 42.51
CA GLU A 19 -8.92 11.55 43.13
C GLU A 19 -10.12 11.38 42.18
N THR A 20 -10.28 12.26 41.18
CA THR A 20 -11.38 12.19 40.19
C THR A 20 -11.26 11.02 39.21
N LEU A 21 -10.08 10.42 39.08
CA LEU A 21 -9.88 9.24 38.23
C LEU A 21 -10.38 7.95 38.89
N SER A 22 -10.56 7.95 40.22
CA SER A 22 -11.07 6.78 40.95
C SER A 22 -12.55 6.50 40.68
N THR A 23 -13.31 7.52 40.28
CA THR A 23 -14.76 7.44 40.04
C THR A 23 -15.14 7.04 38.60
N LEU A 24 -14.16 6.81 37.72
CA LEU A 24 -14.39 6.51 36.30
C LEU A 24 -14.49 5.00 36.03
N ASN A 25 -15.32 4.64 35.04
CA ASN A 25 -15.48 3.25 34.57
C ASN A 25 -14.33 2.84 33.64
N ASP A 26 -14.13 1.52 33.46
CA ASP A 26 -12.97 0.96 32.73
C ASP A 26 -12.86 1.47 31.28
N SER A 27 -13.97 1.63 30.58
CA SER A 27 -13.99 2.19 29.21
C SER A 27 -13.50 3.64 29.18
N GLN A 28 -13.86 4.45 30.18
CA GLN A 28 -13.48 5.86 30.26
C GLN A 28 -12.00 6.04 30.66
N LEU A 29 -11.47 5.12 31.49
CA LEU A 29 -10.05 5.09 31.85
C LEU A 29 -9.16 4.64 30.69
N HIS A 30 -9.64 3.72 29.85
CA HIS A 30 -8.90 3.25 28.67
C HIS A 30 -8.70 4.33 27.60
N GLU A 31 -9.50 5.40 27.64
CA GLU A 31 -9.34 6.59 26.79
C GLU A 31 -8.30 7.57 27.33
N LYS A 32 -7.94 7.48 28.62
CA LYS A 32 -6.92 8.34 29.22
C LYS A 32 -5.51 7.86 28.84
N ARG A 33 -4.58 8.81 28.79
CA ARG A 33 -3.19 8.60 28.36
C ARG A 33 -2.24 9.30 29.30
N VAL A 34 -1.12 8.65 29.57
CA VAL A 34 0.01 9.25 30.32
C VAL A 34 1.21 9.37 29.38
N CYS A 35 1.97 10.46 29.49
CA CYS A 35 3.18 10.64 28.70
C CYS A 35 4.28 9.64 29.13
N SER A 36 5.21 9.34 28.23
CA SER A 36 6.27 8.34 28.49
C SER A 36 7.32 8.79 29.50
N GLU A 37 7.40 10.09 29.81
CA GLU A 37 8.40 10.67 30.72
C GLU A 37 8.12 10.33 32.18
N HIS A 38 6.88 9.96 32.50
CA HIS A 38 6.49 9.54 33.85
C HIS A 38 6.86 8.09 34.17
N PHE A 39 7.61 7.41 33.30
CA PHE A 39 8.00 6.01 33.48
C PHE A 39 9.52 5.86 33.39
N PRO A 40 10.12 4.95 34.19
CA PRO A 40 11.52 4.58 34.03
C PRO A 40 11.81 4.07 32.60
N PRO A 41 12.97 4.40 32.01
CA PRO A 41 13.36 3.86 30.70
C PRO A 41 13.39 2.31 30.64
N ALA A 42 13.63 1.65 31.77
CA ALA A 42 13.66 0.19 31.89
C ALA A 42 12.27 -0.48 31.67
N ASP A 43 11.19 0.27 31.89
CA ASP A 43 9.81 -0.19 31.74
C ASP A 43 9.28 -0.04 30.31
N MET A 44 10.08 0.52 29.41
CA MET A 44 9.80 0.65 27.99
C MET A 44 10.51 -0.45 27.21
N THR A 45 9.76 -1.22 26.42
CA THR A 45 10.27 -2.26 25.52
C THR A 45 10.15 -1.81 24.06
N LYS A 46 11.08 -2.23 23.20
CA LYS A 46 10.94 -2.07 21.75
C LYS A 46 10.44 -3.37 21.13
N VAL A 47 9.26 -3.35 20.55
CA VAL A 47 8.71 -4.45 19.74
C VAL A 47 8.44 -3.90 18.34
N CYS A 48 9.01 -4.53 17.31
CA CYS A 48 8.87 -4.11 15.90
C CYS A 48 9.12 -2.60 15.65
N GLY A 49 10.14 -2.03 16.30
CA GLY A 49 10.52 -0.62 16.12
C GLY A 49 9.64 0.40 16.86
N LYS A 50 8.54 -0.01 17.50
CA LYS A 50 7.69 0.85 18.35
C LYS A 50 8.06 0.69 19.83
N LYS A 51 8.10 1.80 20.57
CA LYS A 51 8.29 1.81 22.03
C LYS A 51 6.95 1.53 22.71
N GLU A 52 6.87 0.44 23.45
CA GLU A 52 5.68 0.01 24.20
C GLU A 52 6.01 -0.11 25.68
N LEU A 53 5.02 0.16 26.53
CA LEU A 53 5.16 0.07 27.98
C LEU A 53 4.87 -1.36 28.45
N ARG A 54 5.69 -1.91 29.35
CA ARG A 54 5.45 -3.23 29.96
C ARG A 54 4.13 -3.24 30.76
N LYS A 55 3.43 -4.38 30.76
CA LYS A 55 2.13 -4.54 31.44
C LYS A 55 2.15 -4.31 32.96
N LYS A 56 3.33 -4.43 33.60
CA LYS A 56 3.53 -4.19 35.05
C LYS A 56 4.19 -2.84 35.37
N ALA A 57 4.42 -2.00 34.36
CA ALA A 57 5.02 -0.69 34.59
C ALA A 57 4.03 0.23 35.32
N VAL A 58 4.56 1.11 36.16
CA VAL A 58 3.78 2.05 36.98
C VAL A 58 4.45 3.41 36.93
N PRO A 59 3.70 4.52 36.79
CA PRO A 59 4.32 5.84 36.72
C PRO A 59 4.97 6.24 38.05
N PHE A 60 5.84 7.25 38.02
CA PHE A 60 6.30 7.93 39.24
C PHE A 60 5.14 8.70 39.91
N LEU A 61 5.27 9.00 41.21
CA LEU A 61 4.30 9.84 41.92
C LEU A 61 4.25 11.22 41.26
N PHE A 62 3.06 11.65 40.83
CA PHE A 62 2.86 12.97 40.24
C PHE A 62 2.88 14.02 41.34
N ASN A 63 4.02 14.67 41.54
CA ASN A 63 4.17 15.71 42.56
C ASN A 63 3.65 17.06 42.00
N PHE A 64 2.35 17.32 42.14
CA PHE A 64 1.70 18.53 41.60
C PHE A 64 2.20 19.84 42.22
N ASN A 65 2.92 19.80 43.34
CA ASN A 65 3.44 20.99 44.03
C ASN A 65 4.70 21.61 43.40
N LEU A 66 5.23 21.06 42.31
CA LEU A 66 6.46 21.53 41.63
C LEU A 66 6.22 22.31 40.33
N ILE A 67 4.97 22.52 39.90
CA ILE A 67 4.68 23.18 38.61
C ILE A 67 4.65 24.72 38.71
N ASN A 68 4.63 25.29 39.93
CA ASN A 68 4.58 26.75 40.09
C ASN A 68 5.94 27.45 40.28
N ASN A 69 7.06 26.73 40.30
CA ASN A 69 8.39 27.35 40.37
C ASN A 69 9.43 26.39 39.81
N ILE A 70 9.85 26.56 38.54
CA ILE A 70 11.25 26.40 38.10
C ILE A 70 11.42 27.11 36.74
N ASN A 71 12.31 28.10 36.81
CA ASN A 71 12.90 28.85 35.72
C ASN A 71 13.74 27.93 34.81
N VAL A 72 13.79 28.28 33.53
CA VAL A 72 14.62 27.66 32.50
C VAL A 72 16.11 27.77 32.84
N GLN A 73 16.79 26.62 32.95
CA GLN A 73 18.23 26.48 32.67
C GLN A 73 18.48 25.13 31.98
N ASP A 74 18.96 25.18 30.73
CA ASP A 74 19.38 24.03 29.93
C ASP A 74 20.65 23.38 30.49
N PRO A 75 20.75 22.04 30.54
CA PRO A 75 22.02 21.33 30.59
C PRO A 75 22.48 20.97 29.17
N GLN A 76 23.60 21.55 28.74
CA GLN A 76 24.41 21.08 27.62
C GLN A 76 24.92 19.65 27.85
N LEU A 77 24.96 18.81 26.81
CA LEU A 77 25.85 17.63 26.68
C LEU A 77 25.94 17.21 25.18
N PRO A 78 26.96 16.43 24.74
CA PRO A 78 27.93 16.91 23.75
C PRO A 78 27.80 16.32 22.34
N ILE A 79 28.49 17.02 21.43
CA ILE A 79 28.80 16.70 20.04
C ILE A 79 29.69 15.46 19.95
N GLU A 80 29.28 14.44 19.19
CA GLU A 80 30.21 13.55 18.47
C GLU A 80 29.59 13.12 17.13
N ALA A 81 30.31 13.41 16.05
CA ALA A 81 29.99 13.02 14.69
C ALA A 81 30.83 11.78 14.30
N PRO A 82 30.29 10.77 13.61
CA PRO A 82 31.13 9.74 13.01
C PRO A 82 31.70 10.26 11.69
N GLN A 83 33.03 10.29 11.64
CA GLN A 83 33.86 10.57 10.47
C GLN A 83 33.67 9.52 9.36
N ASN A 84 33.89 9.99 8.14
CA ASN A 84 34.18 9.20 6.96
C ASN A 84 35.34 8.21 7.22
N VAL A 85 35.15 6.95 6.85
CA VAL A 85 36.26 6.08 6.43
C VAL A 85 35.89 5.52 5.07
N LEU A 86 36.53 6.10 4.07
CA LEU A 86 36.72 5.56 2.75
C LEU A 86 37.90 4.58 2.86
N ASP A 87 37.71 3.31 2.52
CA ASP A 87 38.83 2.46 2.13
C ASP A 87 38.44 1.61 0.92
N ASN A 88 39.25 1.83 -0.12
CA ASN A 88 39.28 1.12 -1.39
C ASN A 88 39.76 -0.32 -1.19
N VAL A 89 39.10 -1.28 -1.83
CA VAL A 89 39.79 -2.48 -2.33
C VAL A 89 39.30 -2.76 -3.75
N ASN A 90 40.24 -2.68 -4.69
CA ASN A 90 40.04 -2.92 -6.11
C ASN A 90 39.93 -4.42 -6.44
N ALA A 91 39.19 -4.67 -7.52
CA ALA A 91 39.34 -5.72 -8.55
C ALA A 91 39.06 -7.19 -8.17
N LEU A 92 38.09 -7.79 -8.87
CA LEU A 92 38.33 -8.78 -9.95
C LEU A 92 36.99 -9.28 -10.53
N ASP A 93 36.77 -9.02 -11.81
CA ASP A 93 35.70 -9.60 -12.63
C ASP A 93 35.94 -11.10 -12.87
N PRO A 94 34.90 -11.94 -12.93
CA PRO A 94 34.96 -13.20 -13.66
C PRO A 94 34.30 -13.04 -15.03
N VAL A 95 35.18 -13.12 -16.02
CA VAL A 95 34.95 -13.44 -17.43
C VAL A 95 33.99 -14.63 -17.57
N ILE A 96 32.91 -14.45 -18.32
CA ILE A 96 32.05 -15.53 -18.83
C ILE A 96 32.59 -15.91 -20.22
N PRO A 97 33.06 -17.15 -20.46
CA PRO A 97 33.36 -17.59 -21.81
C PRO A 97 32.07 -18.01 -22.53
N ASN A 98 31.91 -17.45 -23.72
CA ASN A 98 30.98 -17.90 -24.76
C ASN A 98 31.25 -19.37 -25.15
N THR A 99 30.19 -20.17 -25.22
CA THR A 99 30.11 -21.26 -26.21
C THR A 99 28.65 -21.44 -26.63
N SER A 100 28.31 -20.79 -27.74
CA SER A 100 27.38 -21.28 -28.77
C SER A 100 27.72 -22.74 -29.11
N CYS A 101 26.86 -23.66 -29.53
CA CYS A 101 25.50 -23.68 -30.02
C CYS A 101 25.18 -25.17 -30.30
N LEU A 102 23.90 -25.53 -30.37
CA LEU A 102 23.27 -26.38 -31.39
C LEU A 102 22.13 -27.24 -30.81
N SER A 103 20.95 -26.83 -31.24
CA SER A 103 19.71 -27.58 -31.40
C SER A 103 19.88 -29.07 -31.74
N VAL A 104 19.08 -29.93 -31.11
CA VAL A 104 18.39 -31.02 -31.83
C VAL A 104 16.97 -31.18 -31.30
N SER A 105 16.07 -31.26 -32.26
CA SER A 105 14.64 -31.47 -32.27
C SER A 105 14.11 -32.73 -31.58
N SER A 106 12.89 -32.58 -31.07
CA SER A 106 11.81 -33.56 -30.91
C SER A 106 12.01 -34.97 -31.51
N VAL A 107 11.85 -35.99 -30.68
CA VAL A 107 11.24 -37.27 -31.09
C VAL A 107 10.37 -37.79 -29.94
N ASN A 108 9.09 -38.04 -30.26
CA ASN A 108 8.11 -38.74 -29.43
C ASN A 108 8.57 -40.17 -29.10
N ALA A 109 8.26 -40.66 -27.89
CA ALA A 109 7.95 -42.07 -27.67
C ALA A 109 7.23 -42.25 -26.32
N ASP A 110 5.90 -42.35 -26.41
CA ASP A 110 5.09 -43.12 -25.47
C ASP A 110 5.60 -44.56 -25.43
N LEU A 111 5.77 -45.12 -24.22
CA LEU A 111 5.92 -46.56 -24.00
C LEU A 111 5.22 -46.93 -22.68
N SER A 112 3.89 -46.87 -22.72
CA SER A 112 3.04 -47.78 -21.97
C SER A 112 2.72 -48.98 -22.88
N GLU A 113 3.07 -50.19 -22.42
CA GLU A 113 2.44 -51.50 -22.68
C GLU A 113 3.50 -52.60 -22.78
N ALA A 114 3.46 -53.53 -21.82
CA ALA A 114 3.87 -54.90 -22.03
C ALA A 114 2.67 -55.81 -21.70
N PRO A 115 2.35 -56.81 -22.53
CA PRO A 115 1.02 -57.41 -22.57
C PRO A 115 0.86 -58.59 -21.61
N ALA A 116 -0.42 -58.88 -21.34
CA ALA A 116 -0.94 -60.01 -20.60
C ALA A 116 -0.37 -61.37 -21.06
N LEU A 117 0.01 -62.21 -20.10
CA LEU A 117 0.09 -63.66 -20.31
C LEU A 117 -1.13 -64.36 -19.73
N LEU A 118 -1.79 -65.03 -20.67
CA LEU A 118 -3.01 -65.81 -20.60
C LEU A 118 -3.03 -66.90 -19.52
N GLN A 119 -4.26 -67.06 -19.02
CA GLN A 119 -4.79 -68.17 -18.25
C GLN A 119 -4.48 -69.51 -18.93
N ILE A 120 -3.95 -70.47 -18.16
CA ILE A 120 -3.98 -71.88 -18.55
C ILE A 120 -5.23 -72.47 -17.93
N HIS A 121 -6.17 -72.81 -18.80
CA HIS A 121 -7.35 -73.62 -18.50
C HIS A 121 -6.92 -75.04 -18.11
N ASP A 122 -7.42 -75.51 -16.97
CA ASP A 122 -7.52 -76.93 -16.66
C ASP A 122 -8.55 -77.56 -17.62
N SER A 123 -8.09 -78.46 -18.48
CA SER A 123 -8.97 -79.33 -19.26
C SER A 123 -8.30 -80.68 -19.41
N SER A 124 -8.70 -81.56 -18.50
CA SER A 124 -8.42 -83.00 -18.48
C SER A 124 -9.03 -83.67 -19.72
N SER A 125 -8.17 -84.13 -20.63
CA SER A 125 -8.43 -85.28 -21.50
C SER A 125 -7.15 -85.75 -22.15
N SER A 126 -6.68 -86.94 -21.77
CA SER A 126 -6.31 -87.98 -22.74
C SER A 126 -5.76 -89.23 -22.04
N THR A 127 -6.42 -90.34 -22.36
CA THR A 127 -5.81 -91.62 -22.74
C THR A 127 -4.95 -92.38 -21.73
N HIS A 128 -5.51 -93.50 -21.32
CA HIS A 128 -4.81 -94.66 -20.77
C HIS A 128 -3.53 -95.00 -21.56
N THR A 129 -2.39 -94.93 -20.89
CA THR A 129 -1.29 -95.88 -21.11
C THR A 129 -0.75 -96.34 -19.76
N ARG A 130 -0.84 -97.66 -19.57
CA ARG A 130 -0.47 -98.40 -18.37
C ARG A 130 1.04 -98.61 -18.42
N ILE A 131 1.80 -97.96 -17.55
CA ILE A 131 3.20 -98.29 -17.31
C ILE A 131 3.33 -98.75 -15.85
N HIS A 132 3.69 -100.02 -15.69
CA HIS A 132 3.92 -100.66 -14.39
C HIS A 132 5.18 -100.12 -13.69
N PRO A 133 5.25 -100.19 -12.35
CA PRO A 133 6.20 -99.44 -11.55
C PRO A 133 7.57 -100.13 -11.46
N THR A 134 8.64 -99.42 -11.83
CA THR A 134 10.02 -99.82 -11.54
C THR A 134 10.66 -98.88 -10.52
N ARG A 135 10.64 -99.37 -9.28
CA ARG A 135 11.51 -99.09 -8.14
C ARG A 135 12.89 -98.48 -8.49
N LYS A 136 13.16 -97.26 -8.05
CA LYS A 136 14.30 -96.87 -7.17
C LYS A 136 14.41 -95.35 -7.01
N VAL A 137 14.20 -94.90 -5.77
CA VAL A 137 14.55 -93.58 -5.23
C VAL A 137 15.99 -93.22 -5.61
N LYS A 138 16.19 -92.18 -6.42
CA LYS A 138 17.47 -91.46 -6.50
C LYS A 138 17.32 -90.18 -5.68
N ARG A 139 17.92 -90.19 -4.48
CA ARG A 139 18.12 -89.02 -3.63
C ARG A 139 18.71 -87.89 -4.48
N HIS A 140 18.08 -86.72 -4.46
CA HIS A 140 18.68 -85.53 -5.06
C HIS A 140 20.09 -85.31 -4.44
N PRO A 141 21.08 -84.87 -5.22
CA PRO A 141 22.40 -84.54 -4.67
C PRO A 141 22.23 -83.56 -3.49
N PRO A 142 22.94 -83.74 -2.36
CA PRO A 142 22.75 -82.91 -1.17
C PRO A 142 23.02 -81.41 -1.41
N ALA A 143 23.68 -81.05 -2.51
CA ALA A 143 23.85 -79.67 -2.97
C ALA A 143 22.56 -79.04 -3.54
N ILE A 144 21.75 -79.80 -4.28
CA ILE A 144 20.50 -79.32 -4.90
C ILE A 144 19.42 -79.14 -3.83
N GLU A 145 19.31 -80.06 -2.88
CA GLU A 145 18.39 -79.96 -1.75
C GLU A 145 18.74 -78.78 -0.83
N LYS A 146 20.03 -78.49 -0.63
CA LYS A 146 20.51 -77.29 0.07
C LYS A 146 20.14 -76.00 -0.67
N LEU A 147 20.21 -75.97 -2.00
CA LEU A 147 19.81 -74.81 -2.82
C LEU A 147 18.30 -74.57 -2.80
N ILE A 148 17.49 -75.64 -2.88
CA ILE A 148 16.03 -75.56 -2.75
C ILE A 148 15.63 -75.05 -1.36
N ASN A 149 16.31 -75.50 -0.31
CA ASN A 149 16.10 -75.01 1.05
C ASN A 149 16.57 -73.56 1.26
N LYS A 150 17.61 -73.12 0.57
CA LYS A 150 18.02 -71.70 0.58
C LYS A 150 17.02 -70.82 -0.18
N ASN A 151 16.55 -71.25 -1.35
CA ASN A 151 15.56 -70.49 -2.12
C ASN A 151 14.21 -70.39 -1.39
N SER A 152 13.76 -71.46 -0.74
CA SER A 152 12.54 -71.41 0.07
C SER A 152 12.68 -70.49 1.30
N LYS A 153 13.85 -70.45 1.94
CA LYS A 153 14.17 -69.47 2.99
C LYS A 153 14.14 -68.03 2.46
N LEU A 154 14.82 -67.75 1.35
CA LEU A 154 14.83 -66.41 0.74
C LEU A 154 13.42 -65.95 0.32
N VAL A 155 12.60 -66.83 -0.25
CA VAL A 155 11.20 -66.52 -0.60
C VAL A 155 10.38 -66.19 0.65
N ASN A 156 10.61 -66.90 1.76
CA ASN A 156 9.96 -66.61 3.04
C ASN A 156 10.45 -65.30 3.64
N ASP A 157 11.75 -65.00 3.56
CA ASP A 157 12.32 -63.73 4.02
C ASP A 157 11.77 -62.55 3.23
N ILE A 158 11.66 -62.66 1.91
CA ILE A 158 11.01 -61.66 1.04
C ILE A 158 9.55 -61.46 1.45
N LYS A 159 8.79 -62.53 1.73
CA LYS A 159 7.41 -62.42 2.21
C LYS A 159 7.32 -61.72 3.57
N VAL A 160 8.26 -61.97 4.49
CA VAL A 160 8.31 -61.32 5.81
C VAL A 160 8.69 -59.85 5.68
N LEU A 161 9.65 -59.51 4.82
CA LEU A 161 10.03 -58.13 4.51
C LEU A 161 8.88 -57.35 3.89
N ASN A 162 8.18 -57.91 2.90
CA ASN A 162 7.00 -57.27 2.29
C ASN A 162 5.87 -57.06 3.31
N ARG A 163 5.66 -57.99 4.25
CA ARG A 163 4.72 -57.79 5.36
C ARG A 163 5.16 -56.67 6.31
N LYS A 164 6.47 -56.53 6.57
CA LYS A 164 7.02 -55.43 7.39
C LYS A 164 6.89 -54.08 6.68
N ILE A 165 7.12 -54.03 5.38
CA ILE A 165 6.91 -52.83 4.54
C ILE A 165 5.44 -52.43 4.55
N ASN A 166 4.52 -53.35 4.23
CA ASN A 166 3.08 -53.08 4.27
C ASN A 166 2.58 -52.66 5.66
N ARG A 167 3.16 -53.20 6.75
CA ARG A 167 2.84 -52.76 8.11
C ARG A 167 3.39 -51.37 8.44
N ARG A 168 4.54 -50.98 7.87
CA ARG A 168 5.10 -49.64 8.01
C ARG A 168 4.32 -48.62 7.18
N GLU A 169 3.96 -48.95 5.94
CA GLU A 169 3.10 -48.11 5.10
C GLU A 169 1.73 -47.85 5.75
N LYS A 170 1.13 -48.87 6.39
CA LYS A 170 -0.12 -48.71 7.15
C LYS A 170 0.03 -47.89 8.44
N ARG A 171 1.26 -47.69 8.94
CA ARG A 171 1.56 -46.85 10.12
C ARG A 171 1.96 -45.42 9.75
N VAL A 172 2.26 -45.14 8.49
CA VAL A 172 2.40 -43.77 8.02
C VAL A 172 0.99 -43.19 7.93
N ILE A 173 0.64 -42.33 8.88
CA ILE A 173 -0.57 -41.52 8.80
C ILE A 173 -0.46 -40.76 7.47
N LYS A 174 -1.34 -41.06 6.52
CA LYS A 174 -1.48 -40.26 5.29
C LYS A 174 -2.06 -38.92 5.72
N LEU A 175 -1.19 -38.00 6.17
CA LEU A 175 -1.56 -36.60 6.37
C LEU A 175 -2.07 -36.09 5.03
N THR A 176 -3.33 -35.65 5.02
CA THR A 176 -3.90 -35.00 3.84
C THR A 176 -3.35 -33.58 3.73
N LYS A 177 -3.44 -32.97 2.55
CA LYS A 177 -3.06 -31.55 2.37
C LYS A 177 -3.87 -30.64 3.31
N ASP A 178 -5.13 -31.00 3.55
CA ASP A 178 -6.04 -30.24 4.42
C ASP A 178 -5.63 -30.33 5.89
N ASP A 179 -5.12 -31.48 6.35
CA ASP A 179 -4.57 -31.63 7.71
C ASP A 179 -3.33 -30.74 7.90
N ILE A 180 -2.49 -30.61 6.88
CA ILE A 180 -1.30 -29.75 6.90
C ILE A 180 -1.70 -28.28 6.92
N ILE A 181 -2.69 -27.88 6.12
CA ILE A 181 -3.22 -26.51 6.08
C ILE A 181 -3.88 -26.16 7.43
N SER A 182 -4.64 -27.08 8.03
CA SER A 182 -5.27 -26.91 9.34
C SER A 182 -4.25 -26.83 10.49
N GLY A 183 -3.15 -27.58 10.41
CA GLY A 183 -2.04 -27.42 11.34
C GLY A 183 -1.33 -26.06 11.17
N ALA A 184 -1.10 -25.64 9.93
CA ALA A 184 -0.42 -24.39 9.62
C ALA A 184 -1.24 -23.15 10.00
N SER A 185 -2.58 -23.20 9.92
CA SER A 185 -3.45 -22.08 10.29
C SER A 185 -3.37 -21.69 11.77
N GLN A 186 -2.87 -22.57 12.63
CA GLN A 186 -2.64 -22.27 14.05
C GLN A 186 -1.44 -21.34 14.28
N TYR A 187 -0.52 -21.27 13.31
CA TYR A 187 0.75 -20.54 13.44
C TYR A 187 0.91 -19.42 12.39
N LEU A 188 0.22 -19.50 11.26
CA LEU A 188 0.32 -18.54 10.17
C LEU A 188 -0.84 -17.54 10.19
N VAL A 189 -0.52 -16.29 9.88
CA VAL A 189 -1.51 -15.23 9.60
C VAL A 189 -2.20 -15.54 8.26
N GLU A 190 -3.43 -15.06 8.07
CA GLU A 190 -4.28 -15.33 6.90
C GLU A 190 -3.56 -15.18 5.56
N GLU A 191 -2.83 -14.09 5.33
CA GLU A 191 -2.12 -13.86 4.07
C GLU A 191 -0.94 -14.84 3.89
N SER A 192 -0.26 -15.18 4.98
CA SER A 192 0.83 -16.16 4.96
C SER A 192 0.29 -17.57 4.72
N LEU A 193 -0.88 -17.87 5.26
CA LEU A 193 -1.59 -19.13 5.06
C LEU A 193 -2.08 -19.25 3.61
N ASN A 194 -2.61 -18.19 3.02
CA ASN A 194 -3.02 -18.17 1.60
C ASN A 194 -1.82 -18.38 0.68
N PHE A 195 -0.70 -17.71 0.97
CA PHE A 195 0.55 -17.97 0.27
C PHE A 195 1.02 -19.42 0.41
N PHE A 196 0.96 -19.98 1.61
CA PHE A 196 1.34 -21.37 1.90
C PHE A 196 0.45 -22.39 1.17
N LYS A 197 -0.88 -22.19 1.20
CA LYS A 197 -1.86 -22.98 0.43
C LYS A 197 -1.52 -22.98 -1.06
N MET A 198 -1.20 -21.81 -1.60
CA MET A 198 -0.81 -21.65 -3.00
C MET A 198 0.46 -22.43 -3.36
N GLN A 199 1.43 -22.51 -2.45
CA GLN A 199 2.64 -23.34 -2.66
C GLN A 199 2.33 -24.85 -2.60
N LEU A 200 1.43 -25.29 -1.71
CA LEU A 200 1.09 -26.72 -1.53
C LEU A 200 0.20 -27.31 -2.64
N ASN A 201 -0.61 -26.47 -3.29
CA ASN A 201 -1.65 -26.91 -4.24
C ASN A 201 -1.20 -26.89 -5.71
N HIS A 202 0.10 -26.70 -5.97
CA HIS A 202 0.68 -26.39 -7.28
C HIS A 202 0.61 -27.50 -8.36
N ASP A 203 0.32 -28.75 -8.02
CA ASP A 203 0.43 -29.87 -8.99
C ASP A 203 -0.73 -30.01 -9.99
N LYS A 204 -1.70 -29.09 -10.00
CA LYS A 204 -2.84 -29.15 -10.91
C LYS A 204 -2.96 -27.85 -11.71
N GLN A 205 -3.34 -27.96 -12.98
CA GLN A 205 -3.91 -26.85 -13.78
C GLN A 205 -5.20 -26.39 -13.11
N ARG A 206 -5.07 -25.66 -12.01
CA ARG A 206 -6.16 -25.23 -11.15
C ARG A 206 -6.41 -23.75 -11.39
N LYS A 207 -7.68 -23.36 -11.42
CA LYS A 207 -8.06 -21.95 -11.32
C LYS A 207 -7.64 -21.44 -9.93
N SER A 208 -6.93 -20.31 -9.89
CA SER A 208 -6.59 -19.63 -8.64
C SER A 208 -7.86 -19.32 -7.86
N GLU A 209 -7.82 -19.55 -6.56
CA GLU A 209 -8.90 -19.13 -5.66
C GLU A 209 -8.92 -17.59 -5.54
N GLU A 210 -10.06 -17.00 -5.16
CA GLU A 210 -10.17 -15.54 -5.07
C GLU A 210 -9.19 -14.98 -4.03
N ASP A 211 -8.95 -15.67 -2.92
CA ASP A 211 -7.98 -15.27 -1.91
C ASP A 211 -6.53 -15.27 -2.43
N GLU A 212 -6.17 -16.26 -3.27
CA GLU A 212 -4.87 -16.35 -3.93
C GLU A 212 -4.70 -15.21 -4.93
N LYS A 213 -5.76 -14.90 -5.68
CA LYS A 213 -5.82 -13.78 -6.61
C LYS A 213 -5.67 -12.45 -5.90
N GLN A 214 -6.38 -12.22 -4.79
CA GLN A 214 -6.26 -11.00 -3.99
C GLN A 214 -4.85 -10.85 -3.40
N PHE A 215 -4.25 -11.95 -2.90
CA PHE A 215 -2.87 -11.94 -2.43
C PHE A 215 -1.89 -11.57 -3.55
N ALA A 216 -2.01 -12.20 -4.72
CA ALA A 216 -1.12 -11.96 -5.85
C ALA A 216 -1.27 -10.55 -6.43
N LEU A 217 -2.50 -10.04 -6.56
CA LEU A 217 -2.78 -8.66 -6.94
C LEU A 217 -2.24 -7.68 -5.90
N GLY A 218 -2.43 -7.96 -4.61
CA GLY A 218 -1.88 -7.16 -3.52
C GLY A 218 -0.36 -7.03 -3.60
N LEU A 219 0.35 -8.15 -3.79
CA LEU A 219 1.79 -8.16 -3.97
C LEU A 219 2.22 -7.40 -5.24
N TYR A 220 1.50 -7.60 -6.34
CA TYR A 220 1.74 -6.89 -7.61
C TYR A 220 1.56 -5.38 -7.49
N TYR A 221 0.48 -4.91 -6.84
CA TYR A 221 0.22 -3.48 -6.63
C TYR A 221 1.23 -2.83 -5.69
N LYS A 222 1.80 -3.58 -4.74
CA LYS A 222 2.90 -3.09 -3.90
C LYS A 222 4.19 -2.92 -4.70
N SER A 223 4.55 -3.90 -5.52
CA SER A 223 5.71 -3.79 -6.40
C SER A 223 5.68 -4.83 -7.53
N PRO A 224 5.46 -4.41 -8.79
CA PRO A 224 5.54 -5.30 -9.94
C PRO A 224 6.94 -5.91 -10.12
N LYS A 225 8.00 -5.20 -9.70
CA LYS A 225 9.38 -5.69 -9.74
C LYS A 225 9.60 -6.81 -8.72
N ALA A 226 9.11 -6.62 -7.49
CA ALA A 226 9.20 -7.66 -6.47
C ALA A 226 8.38 -8.90 -6.85
N TYR A 227 7.19 -8.69 -7.43
CA TYR A 227 6.38 -9.79 -7.96
C TYR A 227 7.12 -10.61 -9.01
N LYS A 228 7.78 -9.94 -9.98
CA LYS A 228 8.64 -10.60 -10.98
C LYS A 228 9.78 -11.39 -10.37
N TYR A 229 10.46 -10.82 -9.38
CA TYR A 229 11.52 -11.50 -8.66
C TYR A 229 10.99 -12.73 -7.91
N PHE A 230 9.85 -12.60 -7.22
CA PHE A 230 9.25 -13.71 -6.49
C PHE A 230 8.71 -14.83 -7.38
N LEU A 231 8.33 -14.54 -8.63
CA LEU A 231 7.96 -15.58 -9.59
C LEU A 231 9.08 -16.59 -9.88
N GLU A 232 10.35 -16.22 -9.67
CA GLU A 232 11.49 -17.12 -9.87
C GLU A 232 11.62 -18.16 -8.74
N PHE A 233 11.23 -17.79 -7.53
CA PHE A 233 11.41 -18.63 -6.32
C PHE A 233 10.12 -19.28 -5.85
N PHE A 234 8.97 -18.66 -6.14
CA PHE A 234 7.68 -19.05 -5.59
C PHE A 234 6.67 -19.32 -6.69
N LYS A 235 5.70 -20.16 -6.35
CA LYS A 235 4.57 -20.48 -7.21
C LYS A 235 3.55 -19.36 -7.09
N LEU A 236 3.60 -18.43 -8.04
CA LEU A 236 2.70 -17.28 -8.15
C LEU A 236 2.01 -17.28 -9.53
N PRO A 237 0.81 -16.68 -9.65
CA PRO A 237 0.15 -16.47 -10.93
C PRO A 237 1.07 -15.80 -11.96
N CYS A 238 1.06 -16.26 -13.21
CA CYS A 238 1.86 -15.64 -14.25
C CYS A 238 1.40 -14.19 -14.50
N LEU A 239 2.31 -13.36 -15.03
CA LEU A 239 2.02 -11.95 -15.29
C LEU A 239 0.84 -11.74 -16.24
N THR A 240 0.68 -12.62 -17.24
CA THR A 240 -0.44 -12.55 -18.18
C THR A 240 -1.78 -12.64 -17.45
N LEU A 241 -1.89 -13.54 -16.48
CA LEU A 241 -3.09 -13.72 -15.68
C LEU A 241 -3.35 -12.52 -14.75
N ILE A 242 -2.29 -11.96 -14.15
CA ILE A 242 -2.38 -10.71 -13.37
C ILE A 242 -2.90 -9.56 -14.24
N HIS A 243 -2.36 -9.39 -15.44
CA HIS A 243 -2.79 -8.36 -16.38
C HIS A 243 -4.24 -8.56 -16.82
N GLU A 244 -4.67 -9.79 -17.06
CA GLU A 244 -6.06 -10.12 -17.34
C GLU A 244 -6.99 -9.71 -16.17
N TRP A 245 -6.61 -10.03 -14.92
CA TRP A 245 -7.36 -9.64 -13.74
C TRP A 245 -7.46 -8.13 -13.55
N VAL A 246 -6.36 -7.40 -13.78
CA VAL A 246 -6.35 -5.93 -13.70
C VAL A 246 -7.19 -5.31 -14.83
N ASN A 247 -7.16 -5.91 -16.02
CA ASN A 247 -7.88 -5.42 -17.20
C ASN A 247 -9.39 -5.71 -17.18
N ASN A 248 -9.92 -6.29 -16.11
CA ASN A 248 -11.35 -6.61 -15.98
C ASN A 248 -12.24 -5.36 -15.98
N ILE A 249 -11.73 -4.21 -15.51
CA ILE A 249 -12.51 -2.96 -15.50
C ILE A 249 -12.18 -2.13 -16.75
N SER A 250 -13.20 -1.77 -17.51
CA SER A 250 -13.07 -0.81 -18.61
C SER A 250 -13.12 0.60 -18.05
N LEU A 251 -11.98 1.29 -17.98
CA LEU A 251 -11.88 2.69 -17.58
C LEU A 251 -11.71 3.56 -18.83
N ARG A 252 -12.78 4.23 -19.24
CA ARG A 252 -12.81 5.20 -20.34
C ARG A 252 -12.92 6.62 -19.77
N PRO A 253 -12.47 7.64 -20.52
CA PRO A 253 -12.74 9.04 -20.17
C PRO A 253 -14.24 9.30 -19.98
N GLY A 254 -14.57 10.20 -19.07
CA GLY A 254 -15.95 10.59 -18.81
C GLY A 254 -16.71 9.61 -17.90
N THR A 255 -18.02 9.48 -18.16
CA THR A 255 -18.93 8.72 -17.29
C THR A 255 -18.73 7.22 -17.43
N ASN A 256 -18.38 6.56 -16.31
CA ASN A 256 -18.27 5.11 -16.24
C ASN A 256 -19.36 4.52 -15.34
N ARG A 257 -20.45 4.04 -15.96
CA ARG A 257 -21.61 3.51 -15.23
C ARG A 257 -21.28 2.27 -14.39
N VAL A 258 -20.50 1.34 -14.94
CA VAL A 258 -20.08 0.12 -14.23
C VAL A 258 -19.29 0.47 -12.96
N PHE A 259 -18.39 1.44 -13.06
CA PHE A 259 -17.61 1.91 -11.91
C PHE A 259 -18.51 2.58 -10.84
N ILE A 260 -19.45 3.41 -11.26
CA ILE A 260 -20.40 4.09 -10.36
C ILE A 260 -21.29 3.08 -9.62
N GLU A 261 -21.79 2.05 -10.31
CA GLU A 261 -22.59 0.97 -9.72
C GLU A 261 -21.78 0.17 -8.69
N GLN A 262 -20.51 -0.14 -8.98
CA GLN A 262 -19.63 -0.81 -8.03
C GLN A 262 -19.38 0.04 -6.77
N LEU A 263 -19.19 1.35 -6.94
CA LEU A 263 -19.05 2.28 -5.82
C LEU A 263 -20.34 2.34 -4.99
N LYS A 264 -21.50 2.31 -5.64
CA LYS A 264 -22.80 2.28 -4.96
C LYS A 264 -22.94 1.07 -4.04
N VAL A 265 -22.69 -0.13 -4.56
CA VAL A 265 -22.70 -1.37 -3.75
C VAL A 265 -21.72 -1.28 -2.58
N LYS A 266 -20.53 -0.72 -2.81
CA LYS A 266 -19.54 -0.53 -1.74
C LYS A 266 -20.03 0.42 -0.64
N LEU A 267 -20.71 1.50 -1.02
CA LEU A 267 -21.17 2.54 -0.10
C LEU A 267 -22.49 2.20 0.61
N GLU A 268 -23.25 1.21 0.14
CA GLU A 268 -24.44 0.71 0.85
C GLU A 268 -24.12 0.20 2.26
N SER A 269 -22.95 -0.42 2.42
CA SER A 269 -22.45 -0.89 3.72
C SER A 269 -21.87 0.22 4.61
N LYS A 270 -21.78 1.46 4.11
CA LYS A 270 -21.05 2.55 4.75
C LYS A 270 -21.95 3.51 5.48
N SER A 271 -21.47 3.99 6.63
CA SER A 271 -22.17 4.97 7.45
C SER A 271 -22.28 6.32 6.72
N ILE A 272 -23.25 7.15 7.13
CA ILE A 272 -23.43 8.48 6.56
C ILE A 272 -22.19 9.38 6.73
N HIS A 273 -21.42 9.16 7.80
CA HIS A 273 -20.18 9.89 8.10
C HIS A 273 -19.04 9.49 7.14
N GLU A 274 -18.89 8.19 6.86
CA GLU A 274 -17.91 7.71 5.88
C GLU A 274 -18.20 8.19 4.45
N ARG A 275 -19.47 8.47 4.16
CA ARG A 275 -19.96 8.95 2.87
C ARG A 275 -19.81 10.46 2.68
N GLN A 276 -19.53 11.23 3.73
CA GLN A 276 -19.27 12.67 3.62
C GLN A 276 -17.96 12.90 2.87
N SER A 277 -18.02 13.66 1.78
CA SER A 277 -16.88 13.83 0.89
C SER A 277 -16.62 15.27 0.48
N VAL A 278 -15.37 15.48 0.07
CA VAL A 278 -14.85 16.67 -0.58
C VAL A 278 -14.61 16.33 -2.05
N LEU A 279 -15.11 17.15 -2.96
CA LEU A 279 -14.80 17.07 -4.38
C LEU A 279 -13.65 18.03 -4.69
N MET A 280 -12.60 17.53 -5.32
CA MET A 280 -11.47 18.35 -5.76
C MET A 280 -11.12 18.06 -7.20
N TRP A 281 -10.66 19.06 -7.94
CA TRP A 281 -10.20 18.88 -9.30
C TRP A 281 -8.97 19.71 -9.62
N ASP A 282 -8.15 19.16 -10.51
CA ASP A 282 -6.95 19.80 -11.04
C ASP A 282 -6.60 19.23 -12.42
N GLU A 283 -5.77 19.95 -13.17
CA GLU A 283 -5.26 19.54 -14.47
C GLU A 283 -3.83 19.02 -14.36
N ILE A 284 -3.61 17.81 -14.87
CA ILE A 284 -2.29 17.18 -14.87
C ILE A 284 -1.72 17.25 -16.28
N MET A 285 -0.55 17.86 -16.44
CA MET A 285 0.17 17.85 -17.72
C MET A 285 0.70 16.43 -18.01
N ILE A 286 0.46 15.95 -19.21
CA ILE A 286 0.91 14.64 -19.71
C ILE A 286 1.77 14.82 -20.96
N LYS A 287 2.60 13.83 -21.27
CA LYS A 287 3.33 13.80 -22.54
C LYS A 287 2.33 13.55 -23.67
N PRO A 288 2.27 14.41 -24.70
CA PRO A 288 1.43 14.17 -25.86
C PRO A 288 1.89 12.90 -26.58
N GLY A 289 0.95 12.05 -26.97
CA GLY A 289 1.21 10.80 -27.65
C GLY A 289 -0.08 10.12 -28.08
N LEU A 290 -0.01 9.34 -29.17
CA LEU A 290 -1.12 8.55 -29.66
C LEU A 290 -0.76 7.07 -29.54
N GLU A 291 -1.64 6.28 -28.94
CA GLU A 291 -1.45 4.84 -28.74
C GLU A 291 -2.68 4.08 -29.21
N PHE A 292 -2.51 2.99 -29.94
CA PHE A 292 -3.63 2.18 -30.39
C PHE A 292 -4.03 1.18 -29.29
N SER A 293 -5.24 1.34 -28.78
CA SER A 293 -5.81 0.45 -27.78
C SER A 293 -6.60 -0.67 -28.45
N SER A 294 -5.99 -1.86 -28.54
CA SER A 294 -6.62 -3.04 -29.15
C SER A 294 -7.89 -3.48 -28.42
N LYS A 295 -7.93 -3.37 -27.08
CA LYS A 295 -9.10 -3.70 -26.25
C LYS A 295 -10.35 -2.90 -26.66
N TYR A 296 -10.12 -1.64 -27.00
CA TYR A 296 -11.18 -0.68 -27.30
C TYR A 296 -11.35 -0.42 -28.79
N ASN A 297 -10.45 -0.96 -29.61
CA ASN A 297 -10.33 -0.71 -31.04
C ASN A 297 -10.37 0.78 -31.39
N ILE A 298 -9.64 1.60 -30.61
CA ILE A 298 -9.52 3.04 -30.84
C ILE A 298 -8.06 3.47 -30.74
N LEU A 299 -7.72 4.55 -31.46
CA LEU A 299 -6.55 5.33 -31.10
C LEU A 299 -6.87 6.10 -29.81
N GLU A 300 -5.98 6.15 -28.84
CA GLU A 300 -6.06 6.92 -27.59
C GLU A 300 -5.11 8.13 -27.66
N GLY A 301 -5.28 9.10 -26.76
CA GLY A 301 -4.40 10.27 -26.67
C GLY A 301 -4.88 11.54 -27.41
N TYR A 302 -6.10 11.52 -27.94
CA TYR A 302 -6.77 12.74 -28.42
C TYR A 302 -7.50 13.46 -27.27
N HIS A 303 -7.78 14.75 -27.47
CA HIS A 303 -8.73 15.52 -26.67
C HIS A 303 -10.09 14.82 -26.71
N ASP A 304 -10.60 14.50 -25.53
CA ASP A 304 -11.82 13.73 -25.35
C ASP A 304 -12.51 14.21 -24.07
N LEU A 305 -13.44 15.15 -24.24
CA LEU A 305 -14.29 15.60 -23.15
C LEU A 305 -15.52 14.71 -22.98
N SER A 306 -15.54 13.50 -23.56
CA SER A 306 -16.70 12.63 -23.71
C SER A 306 -17.83 13.25 -24.52
N ASP A 307 -18.71 12.41 -25.09
CA ASP A 307 -19.83 12.88 -25.89
C ASP A 307 -20.79 13.81 -25.11
N GLU A 308 -20.78 13.73 -23.76
CA GLU A 308 -21.57 14.60 -22.88
C GLU A 308 -21.13 16.07 -22.90
N PHE A 309 -19.85 16.39 -23.19
CA PHE A 309 -19.29 17.74 -23.04
C PHE A 309 -18.53 18.25 -24.28
N GLY A 310 -18.95 17.81 -25.47
CA GLY A 310 -18.37 18.27 -26.73
C GLY A 310 -17.45 17.26 -27.42
N GLY A 311 -17.40 16.04 -26.90
CA GLY A 311 -16.89 14.87 -27.59
C GLY A 311 -15.39 14.88 -27.86
N ARG A 312 -15.02 13.96 -28.74
CA ARG A 312 -13.65 13.79 -29.21
C ARG A 312 -13.30 14.79 -30.31
N LYS A 313 -12.12 15.40 -30.23
CA LYS A 313 -11.61 16.35 -31.23
C LYS A 313 -10.27 15.88 -31.79
N ASP A 314 -9.98 16.21 -33.04
CA ASP A 314 -8.70 15.93 -33.70
C ASP A 314 -7.58 16.87 -33.22
N LYS A 315 -7.28 16.78 -31.92
CA LYS A 315 -6.18 17.48 -31.25
C LYS A 315 -5.56 16.53 -30.23
N ILE A 316 -4.24 16.45 -30.19
CA ILE A 316 -3.55 15.57 -29.24
C ILE A 316 -3.69 16.15 -27.82
N ALA A 317 -4.13 15.32 -26.87
CA ALA A 317 -4.24 15.71 -25.48
C ALA A 317 -2.84 15.88 -24.87
N ASN A 318 -2.67 16.95 -24.09
CA ASN A 318 -1.46 17.26 -23.35
C ASN A 318 -1.74 17.55 -21.86
N TYR A 319 -3.01 17.54 -21.48
CA TYR A 319 -3.47 17.58 -20.09
C TYR A 319 -4.53 16.51 -19.85
N ILE A 320 -4.74 16.16 -18.58
CA ILE A 320 -5.87 15.39 -18.11
C ILE A 320 -6.51 16.17 -16.96
N LEU A 321 -7.76 16.59 -17.12
CA LEU A 321 -8.58 17.10 -16.02
C LEU A 321 -9.02 15.91 -15.16
N VAL A 322 -8.71 15.92 -13.87
CA VAL A 322 -9.08 14.84 -12.95
C VAL A 322 -9.92 15.41 -11.80
N PHE A 323 -11.05 14.79 -11.55
CA PHE A 323 -11.84 14.97 -10.34
C PHE A 323 -11.60 13.82 -9.38
N MET A 324 -11.31 14.16 -8.13
CA MET A 324 -11.06 13.23 -7.05
C MET A 324 -12.05 13.51 -5.92
N LEU A 325 -12.56 12.44 -5.31
CA LEU A 325 -13.30 12.52 -4.06
C LEU A 325 -12.37 12.17 -2.90
N GLY A 326 -12.42 12.97 -1.84
CA GLY A 326 -11.76 12.71 -0.58
C GLY A 326 -12.79 12.57 0.55
N GLY A 327 -12.51 11.75 1.55
CA GLY A 327 -13.33 11.69 2.75
C GLY A 327 -13.19 12.95 3.59
N LEU A 328 -14.32 13.48 4.07
CA LEU A 328 -14.32 14.63 4.99
C LEU A 328 -14.12 14.20 6.44
N THR A 329 -14.76 13.09 6.84
CA THR A 329 -14.66 12.56 8.22
C THR A 329 -13.57 11.51 8.37
N TYR A 330 -13.26 10.76 7.31
CA TYR A 330 -12.28 9.67 7.31
C TYR A 330 -11.24 9.90 6.22
N ASP A 331 -10.00 9.45 6.45
CA ASP A 331 -8.92 9.59 5.48
C ASP A 331 -9.03 8.53 4.38
N TRP A 332 -9.65 8.92 3.27
CA TRP A 332 -9.66 8.15 2.03
C TRP A 332 -9.69 9.08 0.83
N LYS A 333 -9.19 8.59 -0.31
CA LYS A 333 -9.20 9.32 -1.58
C LYS A 333 -9.52 8.37 -2.72
N GLN A 334 -10.28 8.84 -3.69
CA GLN A 334 -10.71 8.07 -4.85
C GLN A 334 -10.70 8.97 -6.09
N PRO A 335 -9.80 8.74 -7.07
CA PRO A 335 -9.98 9.30 -8.41
C PRO A 335 -11.35 8.88 -8.92
N PHE A 336 -12.18 9.84 -9.29
CA PHE A 336 -13.60 9.60 -9.53
C PHE A 336 -13.98 9.78 -11.00
N PHE A 337 -13.42 10.81 -11.64
CA PHE A 337 -13.77 11.17 -13.01
C PHE A 337 -12.57 11.84 -13.70
N TYR A 338 -12.36 11.60 -14.99
CA TYR A 338 -11.24 12.20 -15.71
C TYR A 338 -11.58 12.48 -17.18
N LEU A 339 -10.97 13.52 -17.75
CA LEU A 339 -11.15 13.95 -19.15
C LEU A 339 -9.79 14.39 -19.75
N PRO A 340 -9.30 13.72 -20.80
CA PRO A 340 -8.14 14.18 -21.57
C PRO A 340 -8.45 15.47 -22.36
N SER A 341 -7.57 16.46 -22.25
CA SER A 341 -7.73 17.75 -22.94
C SER A 341 -6.46 18.21 -23.66
N ALA A 342 -6.64 18.76 -24.87
CA ALA A 342 -5.66 19.60 -25.53
C ALA A 342 -5.74 21.04 -24.98
N GLY A 343 -4.90 21.34 -23.99
CA GLY A 343 -4.89 22.60 -23.23
C GLY A 343 -5.86 22.59 -22.04
N ASN A 344 -5.96 23.75 -21.40
CA ASN A 344 -6.86 23.95 -20.26
C ASN A 344 -8.32 23.83 -20.72
N VAL A 345 -9.15 23.20 -19.89
CA VAL A 345 -10.58 23.05 -20.15
C VAL A 345 -11.27 24.40 -19.99
N SER A 346 -12.16 24.74 -20.93
CA SER A 346 -12.78 26.06 -20.94
C SER A 346 -13.72 26.25 -19.76
N ALA A 347 -13.90 27.50 -19.33
CA ALA A 347 -14.85 27.81 -18.26
C ALA A 347 -16.30 27.45 -18.60
N ASN A 348 -16.67 27.41 -19.90
CA ASN A 348 -18.00 26.96 -20.34
C ASN A 348 -18.15 25.45 -20.17
N ASP A 349 -17.13 24.68 -20.54
CA ASP A 349 -17.17 23.22 -20.40
C ASP A 349 -17.17 22.83 -18.90
N LEU A 350 -16.34 23.49 -18.08
CA LEU A 350 -16.30 23.26 -16.63
C LEU A 350 -17.63 23.56 -15.93
N GLU A 351 -18.35 24.60 -16.35
CA GLU A 351 -19.69 24.93 -15.85
C GLU A 351 -20.68 23.78 -16.04
N LEU A 352 -20.53 22.99 -17.11
CA LEU A 352 -21.34 21.80 -17.38
C LEU A 352 -20.80 20.55 -16.66
N ILE A 353 -19.47 20.38 -16.64
CA ILE A 353 -18.81 19.20 -16.08
C ILE A 353 -18.97 19.13 -14.56
N ILE A 354 -18.76 20.23 -13.84
CA ILE A 354 -18.75 20.23 -12.36
C ILE A 354 -20.11 19.75 -11.79
N PRO A 355 -21.28 20.31 -12.18
CA PRO A 355 -22.58 19.83 -11.70
C PRO A 355 -22.84 18.37 -12.05
N ARG A 356 -22.38 17.92 -13.23
CA ARG A 356 -22.55 16.53 -13.67
C ARG A 356 -21.71 15.58 -12.83
N VAL A 357 -20.47 15.92 -12.50
CA VAL A 357 -19.63 15.11 -11.60
C VAL A 357 -20.24 15.04 -10.19
N ILE A 358 -20.81 16.14 -9.69
CA ILE A 358 -21.55 16.15 -8.42
C ILE A 358 -22.73 15.19 -8.49
N GLU A 359 -23.53 15.25 -9.56
CA GLU A 359 -24.66 14.33 -9.77
C GLU A 359 -24.22 12.87 -9.72
N LEU A 360 -23.18 12.49 -10.47
CA LEU A 360 -22.64 11.13 -10.47
C LEU A 360 -22.13 10.72 -9.07
N ALA A 361 -21.54 11.64 -8.31
CA ALA A 361 -21.09 11.36 -6.95
C ALA A 361 -22.27 11.07 -6.00
N PHE A 362 -23.37 11.83 -6.11
CA PHE A 362 -24.60 11.56 -5.37
C PHE A 362 -25.28 10.26 -5.83
N GLU A 363 -25.28 9.94 -7.14
CA GLU A 363 -25.78 8.66 -7.68
C GLU A 363 -25.01 7.45 -7.12
N ALA A 364 -23.68 7.57 -7.00
CA ALA A 364 -22.85 6.56 -6.35
C ALA A 364 -23.12 6.45 -4.84
N GLY A 365 -23.75 7.45 -4.22
CA GLY A 365 -24.06 7.47 -2.80
C GLY A 365 -23.11 8.30 -1.94
N PHE A 366 -22.16 9.04 -2.52
CA PHE A 366 -21.40 10.02 -1.76
C PHE A 366 -22.26 11.24 -1.38
N ILE A 367 -21.86 11.95 -0.33
CA ILE A 367 -22.50 13.19 0.11
C ILE A 367 -21.43 14.29 0.04
N VAL A 368 -21.40 14.99 -1.09
CA VAL A 368 -20.41 16.05 -1.32
C VAL A 368 -20.80 17.28 -0.50
N ARG A 369 -19.91 17.71 0.40
CA ARG A 369 -20.12 18.86 1.30
C ARG A 369 -19.24 20.06 0.99
N TYR A 370 -18.09 19.82 0.37
CA TYR A 370 -17.11 20.84 0.08
C TYR A 370 -16.48 20.60 -1.30
N MET A 371 -16.13 21.68 -1.97
CA MET A 371 -15.46 21.71 -3.27
C MET A 371 -14.20 22.55 -3.21
N THR A 372 -13.13 22.11 -3.90
CA THR A 372 -11.87 22.87 -3.99
C THR A 372 -11.15 22.65 -5.31
N CYS A 373 -10.50 23.71 -5.79
CA CYS A 373 -9.65 23.69 -6.99
C CYS A 373 -8.56 24.76 -6.91
N ASP A 374 -7.68 24.79 -7.89
CA ASP A 374 -6.69 25.86 -8.04
C ASP A 374 -7.34 27.21 -8.43
N GLN A 375 -6.54 28.28 -8.44
CA GLN A 375 -7.00 29.62 -8.80
C GLN A 375 -6.71 29.99 -10.27
N SER A 376 -6.75 29.01 -11.17
CA SER A 376 -6.60 29.30 -12.60
C SER A 376 -7.74 30.20 -13.11
N SER A 377 -7.49 30.94 -14.20
CA SER A 377 -8.49 31.83 -14.79
C SER A 377 -9.75 31.09 -15.25
N CYS A 378 -9.58 29.87 -15.78
CA CYS A 378 -10.68 29.02 -16.21
C CYS A 378 -11.51 28.52 -15.02
N ASN A 379 -10.85 28.02 -13.96
CA ASN A 379 -11.55 27.59 -12.74
C ASN A 379 -12.28 28.73 -12.04
N THR A 380 -11.62 29.89 -11.91
CA THR A 380 -12.24 31.09 -11.30
C THR A 380 -13.47 31.53 -12.09
N SER A 381 -13.39 31.54 -13.43
CA SER A 381 -14.52 31.89 -14.29
C SER A 381 -15.66 30.87 -14.18
N ALA A 382 -15.35 29.57 -14.18
CA ALA A 382 -16.36 28.50 -14.04
C ALA A 382 -17.10 28.58 -12.68
N VAL A 383 -16.37 28.77 -11.58
CA VAL A 383 -16.93 28.92 -10.23
C VAL A 383 -17.88 30.12 -10.14
N ASN A 384 -17.51 31.25 -10.76
CA ASN A 384 -18.37 32.43 -10.83
C ASN A 384 -19.66 32.17 -11.62
N LYS A 385 -19.57 31.41 -12.73
CA LYS A 385 -20.75 31.04 -13.54
C LYS A 385 -21.70 30.09 -12.81
N LEU A 386 -21.16 29.22 -11.95
CA LEU A 386 -21.96 28.42 -11.01
C LEU A 386 -22.66 29.26 -9.93
N GLY A 387 -22.46 30.58 -9.91
CA GLY A 387 -23.08 31.52 -8.98
C GLY A 387 -22.44 31.54 -7.60
N ILE A 388 -21.21 31.02 -7.47
CA ILE A 388 -20.43 31.04 -6.24
C ILE A 388 -19.70 32.39 -6.16
N SER A 389 -19.78 33.05 -5.01
CA SER A 389 -19.12 34.34 -4.77
C SER A 389 -18.71 34.48 -3.30
N HIS A 390 -18.02 35.57 -2.95
CA HIS A 390 -17.65 35.86 -1.56
C HIS A 390 -18.85 35.94 -0.60
N ASN A 391 -20.00 36.46 -1.07
CA ASN A 391 -21.23 36.54 -0.27
C ASN A 391 -22.02 35.22 -0.27
N LYS A 392 -21.79 34.36 -1.26
CA LYS A 392 -22.44 33.07 -1.43
C LYS A 392 -21.37 32.01 -1.72
N PRO A 393 -20.57 31.61 -0.71
CA PRO A 393 -19.46 30.69 -0.89
C PRO A 393 -19.90 29.22 -0.96
N PHE A 394 -21.05 28.98 -1.59
CA PHE A 394 -21.64 27.66 -1.71
C PHE A 394 -22.44 27.52 -3.00
N TYR A 395 -22.39 26.33 -3.56
CA TYR A 395 -23.20 25.90 -4.68
C TYR A 395 -24.42 25.14 -4.16
N LYS A 396 -25.62 25.55 -4.59
CA LYS A 396 -26.85 24.83 -4.25
C LYS A 396 -27.08 23.71 -5.25
N PHE A 397 -26.98 22.47 -4.80
CA PHE A 397 -27.28 21.30 -5.62
C PHE A 397 -28.42 20.50 -4.98
N LYS A 398 -29.59 20.53 -5.62
CA LYS A 398 -30.85 20.02 -5.04
C LYS A 398 -31.08 20.66 -3.67
N ASP A 399 -31.35 19.87 -2.63
CA ASP A 399 -31.54 20.34 -1.26
C ASP A 399 -30.23 20.45 -0.44
N ASN A 400 -29.06 20.38 -1.08
CA ASN A 400 -27.75 20.43 -0.41
C ASN A 400 -26.99 21.70 -0.77
N ASP A 401 -26.50 22.41 0.24
CA ASP A 401 -25.52 23.47 0.09
C ASP A 401 -24.11 22.86 0.15
N ILE A 402 -23.35 23.02 -0.93
CA ILE A 402 -21.99 22.53 -1.08
C ILE A 402 -21.04 23.71 -0.97
N ALA A 403 -20.30 23.81 0.13
CA ALA A 403 -19.36 24.89 0.35
C ALA A 403 -18.18 24.84 -0.66
N PHE A 404 -17.61 25.99 -0.97
CA PHE A 404 -16.49 26.09 -1.91
C PHE A 404 -15.36 26.96 -1.34
N GLY A 405 -14.13 26.57 -1.62
CA GLY A 405 -12.96 27.43 -1.43
C GLY A 405 -11.77 26.95 -2.27
N PHE A 406 -10.93 27.89 -2.67
CA PHE A 406 -9.73 27.60 -3.45
C PHE A 406 -8.64 26.91 -2.61
N ASP A 407 -7.70 26.26 -3.29
CA ASP A 407 -6.55 25.60 -2.67
C ASP A 407 -5.71 26.58 -1.84
N VAL A 408 -5.80 26.44 -0.52
CA VAL A 408 -5.13 27.31 0.46
C VAL A 408 -3.60 27.30 0.28
N PRO A 409 -2.92 26.14 0.15
CA PRO A 409 -1.54 26.07 -0.29
C PRO A 409 -1.18 26.93 -1.50
N HIS A 410 -2.02 26.94 -2.55
CA HIS A 410 -1.82 27.80 -3.72
C HIS A 410 -1.93 29.28 -3.37
N ILE A 411 -2.93 29.67 -2.57
CA ILE A 411 -3.11 31.04 -2.10
C ILE A 411 -1.85 31.55 -1.37
N PHE A 412 -1.26 30.77 -0.47
CA PHE A 412 -0.03 31.17 0.23
C PHE A 412 1.14 31.41 -0.73
N LYS A 413 1.28 30.57 -1.77
CA LYS A 413 2.30 30.78 -2.80
C LYS A 413 2.06 32.08 -3.57
N CYS A 414 0.81 32.37 -3.94
CA CYS A 414 0.43 33.62 -4.61
C CYS A 414 0.74 34.83 -3.73
N ILE A 415 0.28 34.86 -2.48
CA ILE A 415 0.54 35.96 -1.53
C ILE A 415 2.05 36.19 -1.42
N ARG A 416 2.85 35.14 -1.21
CA ARG A 416 4.31 35.25 -1.13
C ARG A 416 4.91 35.81 -2.42
N ASN A 417 4.56 35.23 -3.57
CA ASN A 417 5.14 35.63 -4.86
C ASN A 417 4.78 37.07 -5.22
N SER A 418 3.55 37.49 -4.95
CA SER A 418 3.09 38.86 -5.14
C SER A 418 3.80 39.82 -4.18
N LEU A 419 4.01 39.45 -2.92
CA LEU A 419 4.71 40.30 -1.94
C LEU A 419 6.19 40.50 -2.30
N ILE A 420 6.84 39.50 -2.91
CA ILE A 420 8.22 39.63 -3.41
C ILE A 420 8.32 40.70 -4.52
N LEU A 421 7.31 40.78 -5.38
CA LEU A 421 7.32 41.66 -6.56
C LEU A 421 6.72 43.04 -6.27
N HIS A 422 5.78 43.12 -5.34
CA HIS A 422 4.94 44.28 -5.10
C HIS A 422 4.68 44.44 -3.60
N ASP A 423 4.48 45.69 -3.18
CA ASP A 423 4.00 45.97 -1.83
C ASP A 423 2.47 45.89 -1.78
N PHE A 424 1.93 45.47 -0.64
CA PHE A 424 0.50 45.44 -0.41
C PHE A 424 0.06 46.65 0.41
N LYS A 425 -1.06 47.25 0.04
CA LYS A 425 -1.77 48.20 0.89
C LYS A 425 -2.83 47.45 1.68
N VAL A 426 -2.68 47.40 3.00
CA VAL A 426 -3.64 46.78 3.92
C VAL A 426 -4.12 47.88 4.86
N ASN A 427 -5.35 48.34 4.67
CA ASN A 427 -5.86 49.56 5.29
C ASN A 427 -4.95 50.76 4.94
N ASP A 428 -4.46 51.48 5.94
CA ASP A 428 -3.52 52.60 5.78
C ASP A 428 -2.05 52.19 5.90
N LEU A 429 -1.78 50.88 6.02
CA LEU A 429 -0.43 50.33 6.16
C LEU A 429 0.09 49.76 4.84
N VAL A 430 1.39 49.92 4.62
CA VAL A 430 2.12 49.30 3.52
C VAL A 430 2.88 48.10 4.05
N VAL A 431 2.57 46.93 3.50
CA VAL A 431 3.26 45.66 3.78
C VAL A 431 4.22 45.39 2.64
N SER A 432 5.52 45.38 2.94
CA SER A 432 6.58 45.20 1.93
C SER A 432 7.47 44.00 2.24
N TRP A 433 8.20 43.52 1.23
CA TRP A 433 9.18 42.43 1.37
C TRP A 433 10.47 42.85 2.10
N GLY A 434 10.77 44.16 2.10
CA GLY A 434 12.02 44.73 2.61
C GLY A 434 12.37 44.31 4.04
N PRO A 435 11.45 44.40 5.02
CA PRO A 435 11.71 43.98 6.41
C PRO A 435 12.15 42.52 6.54
N ILE A 436 11.54 41.60 5.77
CA ILE A 436 11.88 40.17 5.79
C ILE A 436 13.28 39.95 5.22
N LYS A 437 13.62 40.62 4.11
CA LYS A 437 14.97 40.58 3.53
C LYS A 437 16.01 41.16 4.49
N LYS A 438 15.70 42.26 5.17
CA LYS A 438 16.60 42.89 6.16
C LYS A 438 16.84 41.96 7.35
N LEU A 439 15.79 41.32 7.87
CA LEU A 439 15.91 40.32 8.93
C LEU A 439 16.88 39.20 8.51
N TYR A 440 16.71 38.65 7.31
CA TYR A 440 17.58 37.60 6.79
C TYR A 440 19.05 38.03 6.75
N GLU A 441 19.36 39.20 6.18
CA GLU A 441 20.74 39.68 6.09
C GLU A 441 21.34 39.96 7.47
N LEU A 442 20.55 40.47 8.43
CA LEU A 442 21.00 40.70 9.80
C LEU A 442 21.29 39.41 10.57
N GLU A 443 20.58 38.32 10.27
CA GLU A 443 20.79 37.01 10.91
C GLU A 443 21.78 36.13 10.14
N LYS A 444 22.22 36.56 8.97
CA LYS A 444 23.20 35.86 8.16
C LYS A 444 24.52 35.76 8.91
N GLY A 445 25.07 34.54 8.99
CA GLY A 445 26.30 34.26 9.72
C GLY A 445 26.16 34.16 11.25
N LYS A 446 25.00 34.48 11.85
CA LYS A 446 24.78 34.30 13.29
C LYS A 446 24.54 32.82 13.62
N ILE A 447 25.09 32.37 14.76
CA ILE A 447 24.90 31.02 15.30
C ILE A 447 23.45 30.83 15.77
N CYS A 448 22.92 31.80 16.52
CA CYS A 448 21.54 31.80 17.00
C CYS A 448 20.70 32.77 16.17
N LYS A 449 19.65 32.27 15.54
CA LYS A 449 18.73 33.03 14.67
C LYS A 449 17.31 32.91 15.19
N ALA A 450 16.60 34.03 15.30
CA ALA A 450 15.17 34.05 15.57
C ALA A 450 14.39 33.41 14.41
N ALA A 451 14.73 33.77 13.16
CA ALA A 451 14.13 33.20 11.96
C ALA A 451 14.99 32.05 11.37
N HIS A 452 15.29 31.02 12.19
CA HIS A 452 16.20 29.92 11.83
C HIS A 452 15.86 29.15 10.54
N LYS A 453 14.58 29.10 10.12
CA LYS A 453 14.15 28.45 8.88
C LYS A 453 14.35 29.32 7.64
N LEU A 454 14.49 30.63 7.82
CA LEU A 454 14.65 31.58 6.73
C LEU A 454 16.03 31.37 6.09
N SER A 455 16.03 31.11 4.78
CA SER A 455 17.21 30.80 4.00
C SER A 455 17.19 31.57 2.68
N ASP A 456 18.29 31.52 1.93
CA ASP A 456 18.39 32.20 0.64
C ASP A 456 17.25 31.80 -0.32
N LYS A 457 16.84 30.52 -0.30
CA LYS A 457 15.71 30.02 -1.11
C LYS A 457 14.35 30.64 -0.76
N HIS A 458 14.21 31.21 0.43
CA HIS A 458 13.01 31.96 0.81
C HIS A 458 13.03 33.38 0.25
N ILE A 459 14.19 34.03 0.30
CA ILE A 459 14.38 35.44 -0.08
C ILE A 459 14.52 35.60 -1.59
N ASN A 460 15.28 34.71 -2.23
CA ASN A 460 15.59 34.70 -3.65
C ASN A 460 15.13 33.36 -4.28
N PRO A 461 13.83 33.06 -4.30
CA PRO A 461 13.33 31.77 -4.79
C PRO A 461 13.51 31.65 -6.31
N GLY A 462 14.15 30.57 -6.76
CA GLY A 462 14.15 30.15 -8.16
C GLY A 462 12.77 29.64 -8.62
N PRO A 463 12.59 29.31 -9.91
CA PRO A 463 11.29 28.88 -10.46
C PRO A 463 10.65 27.70 -9.71
N PHE A 464 11.44 26.66 -9.39
CA PHE A 464 10.94 25.50 -8.64
C PHE A 464 10.67 25.82 -7.16
N ASP A 465 11.41 26.74 -6.56
CA ASP A 465 11.22 27.16 -5.17
C ASP A 465 9.97 28.07 -5.03
N LYS A 466 9.58 28.78 -6.10
CA LYS A 466 8.29 29.50 -6.16
C LYS A 466 7.08 28.58 -6.02
N MET A 467 7.22 27.31 -6.43
CA MET A 467 6.16 26.29 -6.35
C MET A 467 6.11 25.54 -5.01
N LYS A 468 7.14 25.64 -4.17
CA LYS A 468 7.19 24.96 -2.88
C LYS A 468 6.37 25.69 -1.82
N VAL A 469 5.31 25.04 -1.36
CA VAL A 469 4.40 25.55 -0.32
C VAL A 469 5.13 25.74 1.01
N SER A 470 6.03 24.82 1.37
CA SER A 470 6.78 24.91 2.64
C SER A 470 7.60 26.21 2.74
N LEU A 471 8.26 26.62 1.65
CA LEU A 471 8.99 27.88 1.60
C LEU A 471 8.04 29.09 1.72
N ALA A 472 6.88 29.04 1.07
CA ALA A 472 5.91 30.13 1.15
C ALA A 472 5.35 30.29 2.58
N VAL A 473 4.96 29.20 3.23
CA VAL A 473 4.36 29.23 4.58
C VAL A 473 5.40 29.58 5.66
N GLN A 474 6.66 29.15 5.51
CA GLN A 474 7.71 29.44 6.48
C GLN A 474 8.06 30.94 6.57
N VAL A 475 7.88 31.70 5.48
CA VAL A 475 8.02 33.16 5.48
C VAL A 475 6.98 33.80 6.40
N PHE A 476 5.74 33.33 6.37
CA PHE A 476 4.64 33.84 7.20
C PHE A 476 4.53 33.10 8.54
N SER A 477 5.68 32.76 9.14
CA SER A 477 5.72 32.04 10.41
C SER A 477 5.83 32.98 11.62
N HIS A 478 5.39 32.49 12.77
CA HIS A 478 5.53 33.22 14.04
C HIS A 478 6.99 33.62 14.32
N SER A 479 7.95 32.73 14.07
CA SER A 479 9.38 33.02 14.25
C SER A 479 9.90 34.20 13.42
N VAL A 480 9.42 34.33 12.17
CA VAL A 480 9.80 35.45 11.30
C VAL A 480 9.18 36.75 11.83
N SER A 481 7.91 36.70 12.27
CA SER A 481 7.24 37.84 12.89
C SER A 481 7.95 38.31 14.17
N THR A 482 8.21 37.41 15.12
CA THR A 482 8.91 37.74 16.38
C THR A 482 10.31 38.27 16.12
N GLY A 483 11.05 37.65 15.19
CA GLY A 483 12.36 38.15 14.77
C GLY A 483 12.26 39.58 14.24
N SER A 484 11.34 39.82 13.30
CA SER A 484 11.14 41.13 12.69
C SER A 484 10.83 42.20 13.75
N VAL A 485 9.93 41.92 14.69
CA VAL A 485 9.58 42.83 15.79
C VAL A 485 10.79 43.13 16.66
N LYS A 486 11.51 42.11 17.14
CA LYS A 486 12.66 42.28 18.05
C LYS A 486 13.77 43.13 17.43
N PHE A 487 14.03 42.96 16.13
CA PHE A 487 15.09 43.70 15.44
C PHE A 487 14.65 45.11 15.01
N ILE A 488 13.36 45.35 14.74
CA ILE A 488 12.87 46.71 14.48
C ILE A 488 13.04 47.59 15.74
N PHE A 489 12.73 47.06 16.93
CA PHE A 489 12.91 47.78 18.20
C PHE A 489 14.38 48.02 18.58
N GLN A 490 15.30 47.13 18.19
CA GLN A 490 16.74 47.32 18.44
C GLN A 490 17.43 48.32 17.51
N VAL A 491 16.80 48.72 16.40
CA VAL A 491 17.38 49.70 15.45
C VAL A 491 16.91 51.13 15.75
N HIS A 492 15.93 51.31 16.64
CA HIS A 492 15.39 52.61 17.07
C HIS A 492 15.77 52.98 18.52
N LEU A 493 16.61 52.18 19.16
CA LEU A 493 17.33 52.46 20.40
C LEU A 493 18.82 52.51 20.07
#